data_AF-A0A7X7SDA0-F1
#
_entry.id   AF-A0A7X7SDA0-F1
#
_cell.length_a   1.000
_cell.length_b   1.000
_cell.length_c   1.000
_cell.angle_alpha   90.00
_cell.angle_beta   90.00
_cell.angle_gamma   90.00
#
_symmetry.space_group_name_H-M   'P 1'
#
loop_
_entity.id
_entity.type
_entity.pdbx_description
1 polymer ?
#
loop_
_entity_poly.entity_id
_entity_poly.type
_entity_poly.pdbx_seq_one_letter_code
_entity_poly.pdbx_strand_id
1 'polypeptide(L)' 'DGDPELKPLNENVETTLLVGPEGGFSAREIELIKAYSRGQVYLLKLGKTRLRAKTAAIIALGKCLH' A
#
# COMPACT_ATOMS: atom_id res chain seq x y z
N ASP A 1 -13.41 11.69 -5.94
CA ASP A 1 -13.63 10.24 -5.94
C ASP A 1 -12.69 9.53 -6.91
N GLY A 2 -11.38 9.66 -6.69
CA GLY A 2 -10.35 9.14 -7.59
C GLY A 2 -9.20 8.59 -6.78
N ASP A 3 -9.36 7.37 -6.26
CA ASP A 3 -8.17 6.56 -6.00
C ASP A 3 -7.72 6.04 -7.37
N PRO A 4 -6.43 6.17 -7.72
CA PRO A 4 -5.93 5.59 -8.96
C PRO A 4 -6.27 4.10 -8.95
N GLU A 5 -6.92 3.64 -10.02
CA GLU A 5 -7.18 2.22 -10.24
C GLU A 5 -5.84 1.49 -10.12
N LEU A 6 -5.75 0.60 -9.13
CA LEU A 6 -4.55 -0.19 -8.94
C LEU A 6 -4.37 -1.02 -10.20
N LYS A 7 -3.23 -0.87 -10.86
CA LYS A 7 -2.88 -1.78 -11.93
C LYS A 7 -2.75 -3.18 -11.35
N PRO A 8 -3.24 -4.22 -12.04
CA PRO A 8 -3.07 -5.60 -11.60
C PRO A 8 -1.57 -5.87 -11.42
N LEU A 9 -1.25 -6.63 -10.37
CA LEU A 9 0.13 -7.01 -10.10
C LEU A 9 0.70 -7.81 -11.26
N ASN A 10 1.92 -7.47 -11.68
CA ASN A 10 2.65 -8.26 -12.64
C ASN A 10 3.33 -9.42 -11.92
N GLU A 11 2.92 -10.65 -12.22
CA GLU A 11 3.45 -11.87 -11.60
C GLU A 11 4.97 -12.05 -11.77
N ASN A 12 5.57 -11.40 -12.78
CA ASN A 12 7.01 -11.45 -13.03
C ASN A 12 7.79 -10.34 -12.30
N VAL A 13 7.12 -9.50 -11.50
CA VAL A 13 7.74 -8.39 -10.77
C VAL A 13 7.57 -8.63 -9.27
N GLU A 14 8.69 -8.70 -8.56
CA GLU A 14 8.70 -8.79 -7.11
C GLU A 14 7.98 -7.59 -6.50
N THR A 15 6.89 -7.86 -5.77
CA THR A 15 6.05 -6.84 -5.17
C THR A 15 6.13 -6.94 -3.66
N THR A 16 6.41 -5.82 -3.00
CA THR A 16 6.40 -5.71 -1.54
C THR A 16 5.20 -4.89 -1.08
N LEU A 17 4.40 -5.43 -0.18
CA LEU A 17 3.32 -4.69 0.50
C LEU A 17 3.82 -4.16 1.85
N LEU A 18 3.79 -2.85 2.02
CA LEU A 18 4.13 -2.20 3.28
C LEU A 18 2.86 -1.85 4.05
N VAL A 19 2.71 -2.40 5.26
CA VAL A 19 1.61 -2.08 6.17
C VAL A 19 2.20 -1.54 7.47
N GLY A 20 1.81 -0.33 7.84
CA GLY A 20 2.30 0.30 9.06
C GLY A 20 1.76 -0.39 10.32
N PRO A 21 2.41 -0.17 11.48
CA PRO A 21 1.89 -0.61 12.78
C PRO A 21 0.58 0.12 13.14
N GLU A 22 -0.01 -0.14 14.30
CA GLU A 22 -1.25 0.51 14.76
C GLU A 22 -1.19 2.04 14.73
N GLY A 23 -0.01 2.62 14.99
CA GLY A 23 0.25 4.05 14.90
C GLY A 23 0.47 4.58 13.48
N GLY A 24 0.54 3.70 12.49
CA GLY A 24 0.89 4.02 11.11
C GLY A 24 2.39 4.31 10.92
N PHE A 25 2.73 4.78 9.72
CA PHE A 25 4.05 5.33 9.42
C PHE A 25 4.09 6.81 9.82
N SER A 26 5.23 7.27 10.32
CA SER A 26 5.49 8.69 10.52
C SER A 26 5.57 9.44 9.18
N ALA A 27 5.41 10.76 9.21
CA ALA A 27 5.53 11.60 8.02
C ALA A 27 6.88 11.40 7.31
N ARG A 28 7.97 11.34 8.08
CA ARG A 28 9.33 11.10 7.57
C ARG A 28 9.47 9.74 6.88
N GLU A 29 8.89 8.68 7.44
CA GLU A 29 8.90 7.35 6.80
C GLU A 29 8.12 7.35 5.49
N ILE A 30 6.96 8.03 5.45
CA ILE A 30 6.16 8.16 4.22
C ILE A 30 6.95 8.91 3.14
N GLU A 31 7.68 9.97 3.50
CA GLU A 31 8.55 10.70 2.56
C GLU A 31 9.66 9.79 2.02
N LEU A 32 10.31 9.01 2.88
CA LEU A 32 11.35 8.05 2.46
C LEU A 32 10.78 6.97 1.52
N ILE A 33 9.59 6.45 1.82
CA ILE A 33 8.91 5.47 0.96
C ILE A 33 8.62 6.10 -0.41
N LYS A 34 8.09 7.32 -0.46
CA LYS A 34 7.82 8.04 -1.72
C LYS A 34 9.08 8.37 -2.52
N ALA A 35 10.20 8.63 -1.84
CA ALA A 35 11.47 8.95 -2.47
C ALA A 35 12.22 7.72 -3.00
N TYR A 36 11.73 6.50 -2.74
CA TYR A 36 12.34 5.28 -3.23
C TYR A 36 12.35 5.25 -4.77
N SER A 37 13.54 5.22 -5.35
CA SER A 37 13.75 5.36 -6.80
C SER A 37 14.12 4.07 -7.52
N ARG A 38 14.35 2.98 -6.77
CA ARG A 38 14.72 1.66 -7.34
C ARG A 38 13.51 0.83 -7.76
N GLY A 39 12.31 1.41 -7.74
CA GLY A 39 11.07 0.74 -8.11
C GLY A 39 9.90 1.70 -8.13
N GLN A 40 8.72 1.17 -8.47
CA GLN A 40 7.48 1.93 -8.46
C GLN A 40 6.84 1.88 -7.07
N VAL A 41 6.35 3.03 -6.61
CA VAL A 41 5.68 3.17 -5.31
C VAL A 41 4.26 3.63 -5.54
N TYR A 42 3.31 2.87 -4.98
CA TYR A 42 1.89 3.16 -5.05
C TYR A 42 1.34 3.35 -3.64
N LEU A 43 0.58 4.42 -3.43
CA LEU A 43 -0.16 4.61 -2.19
C LEU A 43 -1.56 4.05 -2.37
N LEU A 44 -1.92 3.12 -1.48
CA LEU A 44 -3.21 2.45 -1.51
C LEU A 44 -4.13 2.96 -0.40
N LYS A 45 -5.33 3.39 -0.80
CA LYS A 45 -6.42 3.67 0.12
C LYS A 45 -7.37 2.48 0.19
N LEU A 46 -7.65 2.01 1.41
CA LEU A 46 -8.48 0.82 1.65
C LEU A 46 -9.93 1.16 2.03
N GLY A 47 -10.36 2.40 1.81
CA GLY A 47 -11.71 2.87 2.10
C GLY A 47 -11.73 4.17 2.93
N LYS A 48 -12.87 4.39 3.62
CA LYS A 48 -13.13 5.62 4.40
C LYS A 48 -12.92 5.44 5.91
N THR A 49 -12.81 4.21 6.39
CA THR A 49 -12.63 3.89 7.82
C THR A 49 -11.17 3.53 8.12
N ARG A 50 -10.78 3.69 9.39
CA ARG A 50 -9.47 3.22 9.86
C ARG A 50 -9.54 1.70 10.09
N LEU A 51 -8.62 0.97 9.46
CA LEU A 51 -8.46 -0.46 9.64
C LEU A 51 -7.35 -0.75 10.67
N ARG A 52 -7.46 -1.86 11.40
CA ARG A 52 -6.33 -2.41 12.17
C ARG A 52 -5.26 -2.92 11.19
N ALA A 53 -3.99 -2.91 11.58
CA ALA A 53 -2.87 -3.30 10.72
C ALA A 53 -3.07 -4.68 10.05
N LYS A 54 -3.46 -5.70 10.83
CA LYS A 54 -3.74 -7.04 10.31
C LYS A 54 -4.88 -7.07 9.28
N THR A 55 -5.96 -6.33 9.53
CA THR A 55 -7.10 -6.23 8.59
C THR A 55 -6.69 -5.51 7.31
N ALA A 56 -5.91 -4.44 7.42
CA ALA A 56 -5.38 -3.70 6.28
C ALA A 56 -4.53 -4.60 5.38
N ALA A 57 -3.66 -5.44 5.96
CA ALA A 57 -2.84 -6.39 5.20
C ALA A 57 -3.68 -7.37 4.37
N ILE A 58 -4.68 -8.00 4.98
CA ILE A 58 -5.55 -8.98 4.29
C ILE A 58 -6.35 -8.30 3.16
N ILE A 59 -6.95 -7.15 3.42
CA ILE A 59 -7.75 -6.42 2.42
C ILE A 59 -6.86 -5.91 1.28
N ALA A 60 -5.66 -5.41 1.59
CA ALA A 60 -4.72 -4.96 0.57
C ALA A 60 -4.28 -6.11 -0.34
N LEU A 61 -3.95 -7.28 0.21
CA LEU A 61 -3.64 -8.48 -0.57
C LEU A 61 -4.81 -8.85 -1.49
N GLY A 62 -6.04 -8.87 -0.96
CA GLY A 62 -7.24 -9.13 -1.76
C GLY A 62 -7.49 -8.08 -2.85
N LYS A 63 -7.08 -6.82 -2.66
CA LYS A 63 -7.19 -5.76 -3.68
C LYS A 63 -6.11 -5.80 -4.74
N CYS A 64 -4.92 -6.30 -4.41
CA CYS A 64 -3.80 -6.34 -5.36
C CYS A 64 -3.77 -7.64 -6.20
N LEU A 65 -4.38 -8.72 -5.71
CA LEU A 65 -4.40 -10.03 -6.38
C LEU A 65 -5.64 -10.29 -7.25
N HIS A 66 -6.66 -9.42 -7.19
CA HIS A 66 -7.80 -9.42 -8.12
C HIS A 66 -7.53 -8.47 -9.28
#